data_AF-A0A3D2V0Z9-F1
#
_entry.id   AF-A0A3D2V0Z9-F1
#
_cell.length_a   1.000
_cell.length_b   1.000
_cell.length_c   1.000
_cell.angle_alpha   90.00
_cell.angle_beta   90.00
_cell.angle_gamma   90.00
#
_symmetry.space_group_name_H-M   'P 1'
#
loop_
_entity.id
_entity.type
_entity.pdbx_description
1 polymer ?
#
loop_
_entity_poly.entity_id
_entity_poly.type
_entity_poly.pdbx_seq_one_letter_code
_entity_poly.pdbx_strand_id
1 'polypeptide(L)'
;PDTFALARNYEDILNARRQGKIASLIGVEGGHSIENSMANLHRLFDLGARYMTLTHSDTLMWADSATDQSKHDGLNVFGEAVVREMNALGMIVDLSHVSEATMHDALDISAAPVMFSHSSARTVADHVRNVPDSVLKRMSDNGGIVMVNFFSGFVDPKAAQIMSEMFNVSRELRKKYELDDEYNAAMARWRAANPYPPGTIHDVIDHIDHMVKIAGINHVGIGSDYDGVSKLPLGLEDVSTYPRITQLLLERGYSRRAITKILSGNMMRVIKHVEQVANQSEQQKN
;
A
#
# COMPACT_ATOMS: atom_id res chain seq x y z
N PRO A 1 25.60 10.30 5.61
CA PRO A 1 25.94 8.90 5.23
C PRO A 1 25.97 7.92 6.42
N ASP A 2 25.98 8.42 7.67
CA ASP A 2 26.11 7.59 8.87
C ASP A 2 24.80 6.95 9.35
N THR A 3 23.65 7.58 9.07
CA THR A 3 22.32 7.13 9.54
C THR A 3 21.57 6.29 8.50
N PHE A 4 21.63 6.68 7.23
CA PHE A 4 20.84 6.09 6.13
C PHE A 4 21.75 5.44 5.09
N ALA A 5 21.29 4.36 4.50
CA ALA A 5 21.93 3.70 3.36
C ALA A 5 20.89 3.37 2.28
N LEU A 6 21.16 3.74 1.03
CA LEU A 6 20.34 3.32 -0.10
C LEU A 6 20.32 1.80 -0.18
N ALA A 7 19.14 1.20 -0.30
CA ALA A 7 18.97 -0.22 -0.48
C ALA A 7 18.16 -0.51 -1.74
N ARG A 8 18.71 -1.36 -2.60
CA ARG A 8 18.13 -1.76 -3.88
C ARG A 8 17.78 -3.25 -3.92
N ASN A 9 18.15 -4.02 -2.92
CA ASN A 9 17.86 -5.44 -2.88
C ASN A 9 17.91 -5.95 -1.44
N TYR A 10 17.56 -7.21 -1.26
CA TYR A 10 17.58 -7.92 0.01
C TYR A 10 18.95 -7.82 0.71
N GLU A 11 20.05 -8.00 -0.02
CA GLU A 11 21.41 -7.96 0.54
C GLU A 11 21.81 -6.55 1.00
N ASP A 12 21.42 -5.50 0.29
CA ASP A 12 21.66 -4.11 0.70
C ASP A 12 20.94 -3.80 2.03
N ILE A 13 19.71 -4.31 2.20
CA ILE A 13 18.97 -4.14 3.46
C ILE A 13 19.69 -4.86 4.60
N LEU A 14 20.19 -6.09 4.38
CA LEU A 14 20.98 -6.80 5.37
C LEU A 14 22.29 -6.07 5.70
N ASN A 15 22.96 -5.52 4.69
CA ASN A 15 24.18 -4.74 4.86
C ASN A 15 23.95 -3.48 5.69
N ALA A 16 22.90 -2.72 5.39
CA ALA A 16 22.51 -1.55 6.18
C ALA A 16 22.24 -1.90 7.64
N ARG A 17 21.46 -2.97 7.89
CA ARG A 17 21.16 -3.45 9.26
C ARG A 17 22.41 -3.86 10.02
N ARG A 18 23.35 -4.60 9.39
CA ARG A 18 24.63 -4.99 10.01
C ARG A 18 25.48 -3.78 10.41
N GLN A 19 25.35 -2.68 9.68
CA GLN A 19 26.05 -1.43 9.96
C GLN A 19 25.29 -0.51 10.94
N GLY A 20 24.13 -0.92 11.46
CA GLY A 20 23.30 -0.09 12.32
C GLY A 20 22.62 1.08 11.60
N LYS A 21 22.49 1.00 10.27
CA LYS A 21 21.88 2.04 9.42
C LYS A 21 20.43 1.70 9.05
N ILE A 22 19.66 2.73 8.72
CA ILE A 22 18.32 2.60 8.15
C ILE A 22 18.44 2.35 6.65
N ALA A 23 18.01 1.16 6.21
CA ALA A 23 17.88 0.85 4.79
C ALA A 23 16.79 1.74 4.18
N SER A 24 17.15 2.53 3.18
CA SER A 24 16.28 3.49 2.51
C SER A 24 16.00 3.01 1.10
N LEU A 25 14.76 2.61 0.84
CA LEU A 25 14.29 2.15 -0.46
C LEU A 25 13.46 3.24 -1.14
N ILE A 26 13.28 3.13 -2.46
CA ILE A 26 12.46 4.06 -3.25
C ILE A 26 11.22 3.33 -3.73
N GLY A 27 10.06 3.96 -3.53
CA GLY A 27 8.76 3.54 -4.06
C GLY A 27 8.19 4.59 -4.98
N VAL A 28 7.43 4.17 -5.98
CA VAL A 28 6.74 5.07 -6.91
C VAL A 28 5.24 4.92 -6.69
N GLU A 29 4.56 5.97 -6.24
CA GLU A 29 3.14 5.89 -5.89
C GLU A 29 2.26 6.34 -7.06
N GLY A 30 1.99 5.39 -7.97
CA GLY A 30 1.04 5.56 -9.06
C GLY A 30 1.65 5.40 -10.44
N GLY A 31 0.99 4.59 -11.27
CA GLY A 31 1.40 4.28 -12.64
C GLY A 31 1.39 5.45 -13.62
N HIS A 32 0.82 6.60 -13.26
CA HIS A 32 0.97 7.83 -14.05
C HIS A 32 2.45 8.23 -14.20
N SER A 33 3.30 7.85 -13.24
CA SER A 33 4.74 8.10 -13.24
C SER A 33 5.52 7.46 -14.39
N ILE A 34 4.95 6.44 -15.05
CA ILE A 34 5.59 5.83 -16.23
C ILE A 34 5.09 6.40 -17.55
N GLU A 35 4.08 7.28 -17.54
CA GLU A 35 3.50 7.90 -18.75
C GLU A 35 3.14 6.88 -19.85
N ASN A 36 2.65 5.70 -19.46
CA ASN A 36 2.32 4.57 -20.36
C ASN A 36 3.53 4.04 -21.16
N SER A 37 4.74 4.15 -20.61
CA SER A 37 5.98 3.73 -21.26
C SER A 37 6.72 2.69 -20.42
N MET A 38 6.96 1.50 -20.99
CA MET A 38 7.84 0.50 -20.37
C MET A 38 9.26 1.04 -20.20
N ALA A 39 9.77 1.83 -21.15
CA ALA A 39 11.10 2.42 -21.00
C ALA A 39 11.21 3.32 -19.75
N ASN A 40 10.13 4.03 -19.38
CA ASN A 40 10.10 4.82 -18.15
C ASN A 40 10.02 3.94 -16.91
N LEU A 41 9.29 2.82 -16.94
CA LEU A 41 9.29 1.82 -15.87
C LEU A 41 10.71 1.31 -15.57
N HIS A 42 11.45 0.90 -16.61
CA HIS A 42 12.84 0.49 -16.50
C HIS A 42 13.72 1.63 -15.96
N ARG A 43 13.56 2.85 -16.47
CA ARG A 43 14.32 4.00 -16.01
C ARG A 43 14.13 4.28 -14.52
N LEU A 44 12.89 4.18 -14.02
CA LEU A 44 12.61 4.34 -12.58
C LEU A 44 13.26 3.22 -11.77
N PHE A 45 13.21 1.98 -12.26
CA PHE A 45 13.89 0.85 -11.63
C PHE A 45 15.41 1.05 -11.55
N ASP A 46 16.04 1.47 -12.64
CA ASP A 46 17.48 1.74 -12.73
C ASP A 46 17.92 2.86 -11.77
N LEU A 47 17.07 3.87 -11.59
CA LEU A 47 17.28 4.95 -10.62
C LEU A 47 17.14 4.48 -9.16
N GLY A 48 16.52 3.32 -8.92
CA GLY A 48 16.47 2.66 -7.62
C GLY A 48 15.07 2.35 -7.10
N ALA A 49 14.01 2.63 -7.86
CA ALA A 49 12.65 2.26 -7.46
C ALA A 49 12.50 0.73 -7.33
N ARG A 50 11.85 0.26 -6.26
CA ARG A 50 11.67 -1.18 -5.98
C ARG A 50 10.23 -1.61 -5.83
N TYR A 51 9.30 -0.67 -5.76
CA TYR A 51 7.90 -0.96 -5.97
C TYR A 51 7.25 0.17 -6.76
N MET A 52 6.13 -0.14 -7.41
CA MET A 52 5.25 0.87 -7.96
C MET A 52 3.80 0.52 -7.63
N THR A 53 3.08 1.48 -7.07
CA THR A 53 1.63 1.42 -6.91
C THR A 53 0.97 1.59 -8.27
N LEU A 54 0.06 0.70 -8.67
CA LEU A 54 -0.47 0.75 -10.05
C LEU A 54 -1.29 2.01 -10.33
N THR A 55 -2.02 2.52 -9.35
CA THR A 55 -2.72 3.82 -9.41
C THR A 55 -2.42 4.66 -8.17
N HIS A 56 -2.82 5.93 -8.23
CA HIS A 56 -3.05 6.73 -7.02
C HIS A 56 -4.58 6.93 -6.91
N SER A 57 -5.06 8.14 -6.63
CA SER A 57 -6.50 8.41 -6.47
C SER A 57 -7.33 8.31 -7.77
N ASP A 58 -6.73 8.44 -8.95
CA ASP A 58 -7.45 8.50 -10.23
C ASP A 58 -7.26 7.25 -11.09
N THR A 59 -8.29 6.91 -11.87
CA THR A 59 -8.25 5.81 -12.84
C THR A 59 -7.44 6.21 -14.07
N LEU A 60 -6.41 5.41 -14.38
CA LEU A 60 -5.47 5.61 -15.48
C LEU A 60 -6.01 5.02 -16.80
N MET A 61 -5.22 5.11 -17.87
CA MET A 61 -5.55 4.49 -19.16
C MET A 61 -5.43 2.96 -19.16
N TRP A 62 -4.95 2.36 -18.07
CA TRP A 62 -4.67 0.92 -18.00
C TRP A 62 -4.91 0.24 -16.65
N ALA A 63 -5.31 1.01 -15.62
CA ALA A 63 -5.64 0.49 -14.30
C ALA A 63 -6.69 1.38 -13.62
N ASP A 64 -7.69 0.74 -13.02
CA ASP A 64 -8.75 1.41 -12.25
C ASP A 64 -8.32 1.68 -10.80
N SER A 65 -8.63 2.88 -10.31
CA SER A 65 -8.44 3.30 -8.92
C SER A 65 -9.68 2.99 -8.07
N ALA A 66 -9.49 2.71 -6.77
CA ALA A 66 -10.58 2.51 -5.82
C ALA A 66 -11.44 3.77 -5.60
N THR A 67 -10.87 4.96 -5.82
CA THR A 67 -11.52 6.24 -5.48
C THR A 67 -12.09 6.98 -6.68
N ASP A 68 -12.01 6.39 -7.87
CA ASP A 68 -12.49 6.97 -9.13
C ASP A 68 -13.43 6.01 -9.87
N GLN A 69 -14.03 6.48 -10.97
CA GLN A 69 -14.87 5.67 -11.82
C GLN A 69 -14.05 4.61 -12.56
N SER A 70 -14.60 3.40 -12.64
CA SER A 70 -14.02 2.31 -13.43
C SER A 70 -14.08 2.63 -14.92
N LYS A 71 -12.99 2.31 -15.64
CA LYS A 71 -12.89 2.39 -17.11
C LYS A 71 -12.55 1.05 -17.74
N HIS A 72 -11.91 0.14 -16.99
CA HIS A 72 -11.37 -1.11 -17.51
C HIS A 72 -11.95 -2.36 -16.84
N ASP A 73 -12.72 -2.18 -15.76
CA ASP A 73 -13.10 -3.25 -14.82
C ASP A 73 -11.87 -3.95 -14.24
N GLY A 74 -10.85 -3.17 -13.86
CA GLY A 74 -9.57 -3.66 -13.34
C GLY A 74 -8.36 -3.21 -14.16
N LEU A 75 -7.64 -4.16 -14.76
CA LEU A 75 -6.52 -3.93 -15.67
C LEU A 75 -6.92 -4.22 -17.11
N ASN A 76 -6.46 -3.39 -18.05
CA ASN A 76 -6.50 -3.76 -19.47
C ASN A 76 -5.20 -4.45 -19.91
N VAL A 77 -5.13 -4.88 -21.18
CA VAL A 77 -3.97 -5.59 -21.75
C VAL A 77 -2.63 -4.91 -21.50
N PHE A 78 -2.57 -3.57 -21.55
CA PHE A 78 -1.34 -2.85 -21.25
C PHE A 78 -1.01 -2.90 -19.75
N GLY A 79 -2.01 -2.75 -18.89
CA GLY A 79 -1.86 -2.91 -17.43
C GLY A 79 -1.36 -4.30 -17.04
N GLU A 80 -1.88 -5.35 -17.69
CA GLU A 80 -1.36 -6.70 -17.49
C GLU A 80 0.11 -6.82 -17.92
N ALA A 81 0.48 -6.20 -19.04
CA ALA A 81 1.87 -6.18 -19.49
C ALA A 81 2.79 -5.43 -18.52
N VAL A 82 2.30 -4.36 -17.87
CA VAL A 82 3.05 -3.64 -16.82
C VAL A 82 3.30 -4.57 -15.63
N VAL A 83 2.30 -5.31 -15.15
CA VAL A 83 2.46 -6.28 -14.05
C VAL A 83 3.51 -7.34 -14.39
N ARG A 84 3.46 -7.91 -15.61
CA ARG A 84 4.44 -8.91 -16.06
C ARG A 84 5.85 -8.33 -16.14
N GLU A 85 6.00 -7.11 -16.66
CA GLU A 85 7.31 -6.46 -16.74
C GLU A 85 7.88 -6.13 -15.35
N MET A 86 7.04 -5.69 -14.42
CA MET A 86 7.45 -5.50 -13.02
C MET A 86 7.97 -6.80 -12.41
N ASN A 87 7.31 -7.93 -12.64
CA ASN A 87 7.82 -9.24 -12.19
C ASN A 87 9.17 -9.59 -12.83
N ALA A 88 9.33 -9.35 -14.13
CA ALA A 88 10.58 -9.62 -14.85
C ALA A 88 11.75 -8.77 -14.33
N LEU A 89 11.48 -7.50 -13.97
CA LEU A 89 12.45 -6.58 -13.38
C LEU A 89 12.80 -6.91 -11.93
N GLY A 90 11.90 -7.57 -11.19
CA GLY A 90 11.97 -7.65 -9.73
C GLY A 90 11.50 -6.36 -9.05
N MET A 91 10.62 -5.59 -9.71
CA MET A 91 9.88 -4.49 -9.10
C MET A 91 8.59 -5.05 -8.45
N ILE A 92 8.36 -4.72 -7.19
CA ILE A 92 7.19 -5.18 -6.44
C ILE A 92 5.95 -4.48 -6.97
N VAL A 93 4.92 -5.26 -7.30
CA VAL A 93 3.59 -4.77 -7.68
C VAL A 93 2.86 -4.34 -6.41
N ASP A 94 2.57 -3.05 -6.29
CA ASP A 94 1.82 -2.50 -5.17
C ASP A 94 0.37 -2.19 -5.53
N LEU A 95 -0.54 -2.71 -4.71
CA LEU A 95 -1.99 -2.71 -4.89
C LEU A 95 -2.71 -1.81 -3.88
N SER A 96 -1.98 -0.99 -3.11
CA SER A 96 -2.61 0.16 -2.49
C SER A 96 -3.23 1.08 -3.56
N HIS A 97 -4.29 1.81 -3.21
CA HIS A 97 -5.10 2.70 -4.07
C HIS A 97 -5.96 2.05 -5.16
N VAL A 98 -5.58 0.90 -5.68
CA VAL A 98 -6.26 0.32 -6.85
C VAL A 98 -7.66 -0.19 -6.53
N SER A 99 -8.53 -0.28 -7.55
CA SER A 99 -9.88 -0.85 -7.40
C SER A 99 -9.82 -2.34 -7.03
N GLU A 100 -10.90 -2.89 -6.44
CA GLU A 100 -10.94 -4.32 -6.10
C GLU A 100 -10.79 -5.23 -7.32
N ALA A 101 -11.34 -4.84 -8.48
CA ALA A 101 -11.15 -5.58 -9.72
C ALA A 101 -9.66 -5.58 -10.13
N THR A 102 -8.99 -4.43 -10.05
CA THR A 102 -7.55 -4.30 -10.30
C THR A 102 -6.73 -5.17 -9.33
N MET A 103 -7.15 -5.29 -8.06
CA MET A 103 -6.49 -6.17 -7.08
C MET A 103 -6.56 -7.63 -7.53
N HIS A 104 -7.74 -8.07 -7.99
CA HIS A 104 -7.94 -9.44 -8.45
C HIS A 104 -7.13 -9.74 -9.71
N ASP A 105 -7.21 -8.89 -10.74
CA ASP A 105 -6.46 -9.05 -11.98
C ASP A 105 -4.95 -9.14 -11.72
N ALA A 106 -4.40 -8.21 -10.94
CA ALA A 106 -2.98 -8.22 -10.62
C ALA A 106 -2.56 -9.50 -9.87
N LEU A 107 -3.41 -10.03 -8.99
CA LEU A 107 -3.15 -11.31 -8.32
C LEU A 107 -3.25 -12.51 -9.25
N ASP A 108 -4.11 -12.46 -10.27
CA ASP A 108 -4.23 -13.51 -11.29
C ASP A 108 -3.04 -13.51 -12.26
N ILE A 109 -2.41 -12.35 -12.49
CA ILE A 109 -1.32 -12.17 -13.44
C ILE A 109 0.06 -12.30 -12.80
N SER A 110 0.23 -11.81 -11.57
CA SER A 110 1.56 -11.66 -10.95
C SER A 110 2.17 -13.00 -10.58
N ALA A 111 3.33 -13.30 -11.16
CA ALA A 111 4.14 -14.47 -10.82
C ALA A 111 4.95 -14.28 -9.52
N ALA A 112 5.09 -13.02 -9.06
CA ALA A 112 5.78 -12.67 -7.82
C ALA A 112 4.80 -12.24 -6.72
N PRO A 113 5.22 -12.30 -5.44
CA PRO A 113 4.43 -11.74 -4.35
C PRO A 113 4.10 -10.26 -4.56
N VAL A 114 2.82 -9.91 -4.41
CA VAL A 114 2.36 -8.52 -4.44
C VAL A 114 2.45 -7.88 -3.05
N MET A 115 2.32 -6.55 -3.02
CA MET A 115 2.29 -5.76 -1.80
C MET A 115 1.05 -4.86 -1.78
N PHE A 116 0.54 -4.56 -0.60
CA PHE A 116 -0.23 -3.35 -0.34
C PHE A 116 0.62 -2.53 0.61
N SER A 117 1.27 -1.47 0.12
CA SER A 117 2.27 -0.72 0.88
C SER A 117 1.68 0.08 2.03
N HIS A 118 0.41 0.48 1.92
CA HIS A 118 -0.38 1.16 2.95
C HIS A 118 -1.87 0.97 2.69
N SER A 119 -2.45 -0.11 3.22
CA SER A 119 -3.91 -0.34 3.18
C SER A 119 -4.38 -1.12 4.40
N SER A 120 -5.56 -0.78 4.90
CA SER A 120 -6.17 -1.42 6.08
C SER A 120 -7.25 -2.43 5.66
N ALA A 121 -7.96 -3.05 6.61
CA ALA A 121 -8.95 -4.11 6.31
C ALA A 121 -10.38 -3.55 6.17
N ARG A 122 -11.04 -3.83 5.03
CA ARG A 122 -12.34 -3.21 4.70
C ARG A 122 -13.47 -3.67 5.62
N THR A 123 -13.42 -4.91 6.09
CA THR A 123 -14.39 -5.46 7.05
C THR A 123 -14.36 -4.77 8.41
N VAL A 124 -13.21 -4.22 8.81
CA VAL A 124 -13.06 -3.50 10.09
C VAL A 124 -13.55 -2.05 9.95
N ALA A 125 -13.14 -1.37 8.87
CA ALA A 125 -13.60 -0.03 8.53
C ALA A 125 -13.91 0.05 7.03
N ASP A 126 -15.19 0.27 6.71
CA ASP A 126 -15.69 0.21 5.34
C ASP A 126 -15.30 1.45 4.54
N HIS A 127 -14.19 1.33 3.81
CA HIS A 127 -13.69 2.32 2.87
C HIS A 127 -13.06 1.62 1.68
N VAL A 128 -13.28 2.13 0.47
CA VAL A 128 -12.78 1.54 -0.79
C VAL A 128 -11.25 1.41 -0.85
N ARG A 129 -10.52 2.27 -0.13
CA ARG A 129 -9.05 2.19 0.04
C ARG A 129 -8.59 1.00 0.89
N ASN A 130 -9.47 0.37 1.65
CA ASN A 130 -9.14 -0.81 2.43
C ASN A 130 -9.32 -2.10 1.63
N VAL A 131 -8.54 -3.12 1.99
CA VAL A 131 -8.49 -4.43 1.34
C VAL A 131 -9.68 -5.28 1.79
N PRO A 132 -10.51 -5.78 0.85
CA PRO A 132 -11.64 -6.65 1.16
C PRO A 132 -11.17 -8.08 1.49
N ASP A 133 -11.98 -8.82 2.26
CA ASP A 133 -11.66 -10.20 2.67
C ASP A 133 -11.51 -11.16 1.48
N SER A 134 -12.20 -10.88 0.36
CA SER A 134 -12.05 -11.58 -0.93
C SER A 134 -10.60 -11.56 -1.42
N VAL A 135 -9.91 -10.44 -1.24
CA VAL A 135 -8.51 -10.23 -1.63
C VAL A 135 -7.56 -10.70 -0.53
N LEU A 136 -7.85 -10.43 0.75
CA LEU A 136 -7.00 -10.88 1.87
C LEU A 136 -6.78 -12.40 1.86
N LYS A 137 -7.81 -13.19 1.51
CA LYS A 137 -7.71 -14.66 1.41
C LYS A 137 -6.74 -15.14 0.33
N ARG A 138 -6.49 -14.34 -0.71
CA ARG A 138 -5.58 -14.69 -1.82
C ARG A 138 -4.10 -14.48 -1.47
N MET A 139 -3.79 -13.83 -0.35
CA MET A 139 -2.40 -13.53 0.05
C MET A 139 -1.57 -14.78 0.32
N SER A 140 -2.18 -15.85 0.87
CA SER A 140 -1.47 -17.11 1.11
C SER A 140 -0.99 -17.77 -0.18
N ASP A 141 -1.81 -17.69 -1.24
CA ASP A 141 -1.56 -18.36 -2.51
C ASP A 141 -0.54 -17.58 -3.34
N ASN A 142 -0.65 -16.25 -3.37
CA ASN A 142 0.32 -15.38 -4.04
C ASN A 142 1.64 -15.23 -3.25
N GLY A 143 1.61 -15.33 -1.92
CA GLY A 143 2.78 -15.12 -1.06
C GLY A 143 3.03 -13.65 -0.65
N GLY A 144 2.14 -12.75 -1.04
CA GLY A 144 2.21 -11.29 -0.83
C GLY A 144 2.06 -10.81 0.61
N ILE A 145 1.94 -9.49 0.78
CA ILE A 145 1.83 -8.81 2.09
C ILE A 145 0.87 -7.63 2.03
N VAL A 146 0.08 -7.44 3.09
CA VAL A 146 -0.72 -6.25 3.35
C VAL A 146 -0.11 -5.47 4.51
N MET A 147 0.32 -4.23 4.25
CA MET A 147 0.97 -3.38 5.22
C MET A 147 -0.06 -2.39 5.78
N VAL A 148 -0.43 -2.56 7.06
CA VAL A 148 -1.53 -1.80 7.67
C VAL A 148 -1.25 -0.30 7.66
N ASN A 149 -2.25 0.48 7.24
CA ASN A 149 -2.19 1.95 7.16
C ASN A 149 -2.62 2.62 8.46
N PHE A 150 -2.11 3.83 8.75
CA PHE A 150 -2.47 4.57 9.95
C PHE A 150 -3.40 5.77 9.69
N PHE A 151 -3.86 6.02 8.46
CA PHE A 151 -4.74 7.16 8.24
C PHE A 151 -6.05 6.98 9.00
N SER A 152 -6.35 7.91 9.92
CA SER A 152 -7.59 7.85 10.72
C SER A 152 -8.84 7.74 9.85
N GLY A 153 -8.83 8.40 8.68
CA GLY A 153 -9.90 8.33 7.70
C GLY A 153 -10.12 6.95 7.08
N PHE A 154 -9.20 6.01 7.24
CA PHE A 154 -9.33 4.63 6.75
C PHE A 154 -9.39 3.59 7.87
N VAL A 155 -8.96 3.91 9.10
CA VAL A 155 -8.91 2.93 10.19
C VAL A 155 -10.05 3.02 11.20
N ASP A 156 -10.56 4.22 11.47
CA ASP A 156 -11.73 4.36 12.34
C ASP A 156 -13.02 4.17 11.52
N PRO A 157 -13.96 3.28 11.91
CA PRO A 157 -15.16 3.01 11.12
C PRO A 157 -16.03 4.25 10.84
N LYS A 158 -16.12 5.18 11.81
CA LYS A 158 -16.91 6.41 11.63
C LYS A 158 -16.19 7.39 10.70
N ALA A 159 -14.88 7.55 10.86
CA ALA A 159 -14.06 8.37 9.99
C ALA A 159 -14.03 7.82 8.55
N ALA A 160 -14.02 6.51 8.36
CA ALA A 160 -14.11 5.83 7.07
C ALA A 160 -15.41 6.15 6.32
N GLN A 161 -16.54 6.19 7.01
CA GLN A 161 -17.81 6.60 6.40
C GLN A 161 -17.76 8.07 5.93
N ILE A 162 -17.28 8.98 6.79
CA ILE A 162 -17.14 10.40 6.46
C ILE A 162 -16.14 10.59 5.31
N MET A 163 -15.04 9.85 5.31
CA MET A 163 -14.03 9.90 4.24
C MET A 163 -14.60 9.41 2.91
N SER A 164 -15.38 8.33 2.92
CA SER A 164 -16.08 7.84 1.72
C SER A 164 -17.03 8.91 1.15
N GLU A 165 -17.78 9.59 2.01
CA GLU A 165 -18.62 10.72 1.60
C GLU A 165 -17.77 11.88 1.05
N MET A 166 -16.63 12.19 1.68
CA MET A 166 -15.70 13.22 1.21
C MET A 166 -15.24 12.95 -0.22
N PHE A 167 -14.89 11.71 -0.57
CA PHE A 167 -14.49 11.34 -1.93
C PHE A 167 -15.65 11.51 -2.92
N ASN A 168 -16.87 11.12 -2.54
CA ASN A 168 -18.04 11.32 -3.38
C ASN A 168 -18.31 12.82 -3.64
N VAL A 169 -18.28 13.63 -2.58
CA VAL A 169 -18.48 15.08 -2.65
C VAL A 169 -17.38 15.75 -3.46
N SER A 170 -16.12 15.36 -3.26
CA SER A 170 -14.98 15.84 -4.03
C SER A 170 -15.21 15.68 -5.53
N ARG A 171 -15.64 14.49 -5.98
CA ARG A 171 -15.92 14.22 -7.41
C ARG A 171 -17.05 15.09 -7.95
N GLU A 172 -18.15 15.25 -7.21
CA GLU A 172 -19.26 16.11 -7.64
C GLU A 172 -18.85 17.59 -7.71
N LEU A 173 -18.05 18.07 -6.75
CA LEU A 173 -17.53 19.43 -6.78
C LEU A 173 -16.53 19.63 -7.92
N ARG A 174 -15.74 18.61 -8.26
CA ARG A 174 -14.80 18.69 -9.40
C ARG A 174 -15.50 18.78 -10.75
N LYS A 175 -16.69 18.18 -10.89
CA LYS A 175 -17.55 18.38 -12.08
C LYS A 175 -18.17 19.77 -12.13
N LYS A 176 -18.41 20.37 -10.96
CA LYS A 176 -19.10 21.66 -10.82
C LYS A 176 -18.17 22.87 -11.00
N TYR A 177 -16.95 22.79 -10.48
CA TYR A 177 -16.01 23.90 -10.43
C TYR A 177 -14.82 23.63 -11.33
N GLU A 178 -14.66 24.45 -12.37
CA GLU A 178 -13.50 24.41 -13.27
C GLU A 178 -12.25 25.01 -12.61
N LEU A 179 -12.43 26.02 -11.76
CA LEU A 179 -11.36 26.72 -11.06
C LEU A 179 -11.01 26.02 -9.73
N ASP A 180 -9.72 25.76 -9.53
CA ASP A 180 -9.21 25.09 -8.32
C ASP A 180 -9.56 25.85 -7.04
N ASP A 181 -9.54 27.18 -7.05
CA ASP A 181 -9.85 28.00 -5.87
C ASP A 181 -11.31 27.81 -5.39
N GLU A 182 -12.25 27.74 -6.33
CA GLU A 182 -13.67 27.55 -6.00
C GLU A 182 -13.93 26.13 -5.47
N TYR A 183 -13.32 25.13 -6.12
CA TYR A 183 -13.32 23.74 -5.66
C TYR A 183 -12.73 23.63 -4.24
N ASN A 184 -11.55 24.21 -4.01
CA ASN A 184 -10.85 24.17 -2.73
C ASN A 184 -11.65 24.87 -1.62
N ALA A 185 -12.25 26.03 -1.91
CA ALA A 185 -13.11 26.73 -0.96
C ALA A 185 -14.37 25.92 -0.62
N ALA A 186 -14.98 25.24 -1.60
CA ALA A 186 -16.12 24.36 -1.37
C ALA A 186 -15.76 23.14 -0.53
N MET A 187 -14.63 22.48 -0.84
CA MET A 187 -14.10 21.37 -0.05
C MET A 187 -13.76 21.78 1.38
N ALA A 188 -13.18 22.97 1.58
CA ALA A 188 -12.88 23.50 2.90
C ALA A 188 -14.16 23.69 3.74
N ARG A 189 -15.22 24.25 3.14
CA ARG A 189 -16.53 24.38 3.80
C ARG A 189 -17.11 23.02 4.17
N TRP A 190 -17.05 22.04 3.27
CA TRP A 190 -17.56 20.70 3.55
C TRP A 190 -16.78 20.03 4.69
N ARG A 191 -15.44 20.10 4.69
CA ARG A 191 -14.60 19.54 5.76
C ARG A 191 -14.86 20.19 7.11
N ALA A 192 -15.07 21.51 7.15
CA ALA A 192 -15.41 22.23 8.38
C ALA A 192 -16.78 21.80 8.93
N ALA A 193 -17.74 21.51 8.07
CA ALA A 193 -19.06 21.03 8.46
C ALA A 193 -19.09 19.54 8.86
N ASN A 194 -18.11 18.75 8.41
CA ASN A 194 -18.07 17.29 8.58
C ASN A 194 -16.75 16.84 9.25
N PRO A 195 -16.47 17.24 10.51
CA PRO A 195 -15.29 16.77 11.21
C PRO A 195 -15.40 15.27 11.51
N TYR A 196 -14.31 14.54 11.33
CA TYR A 196 -14.20 13.14 11.73
C TYR A 196 -13.26 12.96 12.94
N PRO A 197 -13.48 11.97 13.82
CA PRO A 197 -12.61 11.73 14.97
C PRO A 197 -11.22 11.24 14.51
N PRO A 198 -10.16 11.43 15.30
CA PRO A 198 -8.96 10.62 15.13
C PRO A 198 -9.30 9.16 15.48
N GLY A 199 -8.72 8.21 14.75
CA GLY A 199 -8.66 6.84 15.25
C GLY A 199 -7.71 6.74 16.45
N THR A 200 -7.47 5.53 16.91
CA THR A 200 -6.53 5.20 17.97
C THR A 200 -5.59 4.09 17.52
N ILE A 201 -4.50 3.91 18.26
CA ILE A 201 -3.62 2.76 18.05
C ILE A 201 -4.39 1.43 18.15
N HIS A 202 -5.45 1.34 18.95
CA HIS A 202 -6.25 0.11 19.07
C HIS A 202 -6.99 -0.23 17.78
N ASP A 203 -7.49 0.76 17.03
CA ASP A 203 -8.12 0.53 15.74
C ASP A 203 -7.12 -0.08 14.74
N VAL A 204 -5.88 0.41 14.73
CA VAL A 204 -4.79 -0.17 13.92
C VAL A 204 -4.49 -1.62 14.33
N ILE A 205 -4.47 -1.92 15.63
CA ILE A 205 -4.28 -3.29 16.12
C ILE A 205 -5.46 -4.19 15.73
N ASP A 206 -6.70 -3.70 15.77
CA ASP A 206 -7.88 -4.46 15.34
C ASP A 206 -7.84 -4.77 13.84
N HIS A 207 -7.32 -3.86 13.01
CA HIS A 207 -7.00 -4.17 11.61
C HIS A 207 -5.93 -5.25 11.46
N ILE A 208 -4.85 -5.19 12.23
CA ILE A 208 -3.81 -6.24 12.23
C ILE A 208 -4.41 -7.59 12.61
N ASP A 209 -5.21 -7.65 13.68
CA ASP A 209 -5.86 -8.87 14.15
C ASP A 209 -6.75 -9.49 13.06
N HIS A 210 -7.57 -8.67 12.41
CA HIS A 210 -8.43 -9.13 11.32
C HIS A 210 -7.60 -9.62 10.12
N MET A 211 -6.59 -8.87 9.69
CA MET A 211 -5.72 -9.30 8.59
C MET A 211 -4.98 -10.60 8.90
N VAL A 212 -4.45 -10.74 10.11
CA VAL A 212 -3.77 -11.98 10.54
C VAL A 212 -4.74 -13.16 10.55
N LYS A 213 -5.99 -12.94 10.96
CA LYS A 213 -7.04 -13.96 10.95
C LYS A 213 -7.39 -14.44 9.53
N ILE A 214 -7.44 -13.53 8.55
CA ILE A 214 -7.90 -13.84 7.18
C ILE A 214 -6.74 -14.20 6.24
N ALA A 215 -5.72 -13.36 6.16
CA ALA A 215 -4.56 -13.53 5.28
C ALA A 215 -3.47 -14.42 5.91
N GLY A 216 -3.41 -14.52 7.23
CA GLY A 216 -2.40 -15.27 7.96
C GLY A 216 -1.20 -14.41 8.38
N ILE A 217 -0.54 -14.79 9.48
CA ILE A 217 0.56 -14.04 10.11
C ILE A 217 1.77 -13.75 9.20
N ASN A 218 1.90 -14.51 8.11
CA ASN A 218 2.97 -14.34 7.13
C ASN A 218 2.69 -13.19 6.15
N HIS A 219 1.50 -12.59 6.15
CA HIS A 219 1.04 -11.70 5.09
C HIS A 219 0.65 -10.32 5.60
N VAL A 220 1.09 -9.96 6.81
CA VAL A 220 0.80 -8.67 7.43
C VAL A 220 2.09 -7.91 7.72
N GLY A 221 2.11 -6.62 7.43
CA GLY A 221 3.20 -5.67 7.69
C GLY A 221 2.69 -4.32 8.19
N ILE A 222 3.54 -3.30 8.20
CA ILE A 222 3.19 -1.94 8.66
C ILE A 222 3.56 -0.92 7.59
N GLY A 223 2.58 -0.11 7.18
CA GLY A 223 2.67 0.88 6.12
C GLY A 223 2.02 2.19 6.55
N SER A 224 2.68 2.93 7.43
CA SER A 224 2.07 3.99 8.24
C SER A 224 1.48 5.15 7.46
N ASP A 225 2.06 5.49 6.30
CA ASP A 225 1.71 6.69 5.54
C ASP A 225 1.99 7.99 6.31
N TYR A 226 3.03 7.96 7.18
CA TYR A 226 3.55 9.17 7.82
C TYR A 226 3.92 10.21 6.76
N ASP A 227 3.67 11.48 7.08
CA ASP A 227 3.85 12.64 6.20
C ASP A 227 2.97 12.64 4.92
N GLY A 228 2.18 11.59 4.67
CA GLY A 228 1.23 11.48 3.54
C GLY A 228 -0.23 11.79 3.89
N VAL A 229 -0.57 11.85 5.19
CA VAL A 229 -1.97 11.90 5.65
C VAL A 229 -2.28 13.08 6.56
N SER A 230 -3.54 13.50 6.57
CA SER A 230 -3.96 14.69 7.34
C SER A 230 -4.25 14.43 8.81
N LYS A 231 -4.46 13.17 9.23
CA LYS A 231 -4.83 12.84 10.61
C LYS A 231 -4.40 11.42 10.98
N LEU A 232 -3.48 11.33 11.94
CA LEU A 232 -2.97 10.07 12.47
C LEU A 232 -3.75 9.62 13.72
N PRO A 233 -3.71 8.33 14.07
CA PRO A 233 -4.41 7.80 15.23
C PRO A 233 -3.72 8.25 16.52
N LEU A 234 -4.51 8.44 17.58
CA LEU A 234 -3.98 8.69 18.91
C LEU A 234 -3.10 7.53 19.36
N GLY A 235 -1.89 7.84 19.83
CA GLY A 235 -0.87 6.87 20.17
C GLY A 235 0.12 6.55 19.05
N LEU A 236 -0.13 7.00 17.81
CA LEU A 236 0.72 6.79 16.63
C LEU A 236 1.07 8.08 15.90
N GLU A 237 1.32 9.16 16.64
CA GLU A 237 1.46 10.51 16.11
C GLU A 237 2.69 10.72 15.21
N ASP A 238 3.75 9.93 15.40
CA ASP A 238 4.99 10.04 14.63
C ASP A 238 5.79 8.72 14.61
N VAL A 239 6.89 8.70 13.85
CA VAL A 239 7.77 7.54 13.67
C VAL A 239 8.43 7.02 14.96
N SER A 240 8.41 7.76 16.08
CA SER A 240 8.93 7.29 17.36
C SER A 240 7.99 6.31 18.08
N THR A 241 6.74 6.19 17.61
CA THR A 241 5.66 5.50 18.33
C THR A 241 5.53 4.00 18.02
N TYR A 242 6.26 3.46 17.02
CA TYR A 242 6.23 2.03 16.67
C TYR A 242 6.43 1.05 17.86
N PRO A 243 7.22 1.34 18.92
CA PRO A 243 7.31 0.47 20.09
C PRO A 243 5.96 0.23 20.80
N ARG A 244 5.02 1.18 20.72
CA ARG A 244 3.67 1.03 21.30
C ARG A 244 2.87 -0.06 20.59
N ILE A 245 3.04 -0.22 19.27
CA ILE A 245 2.44 -1.31 18.49
C ILE A 245 2.97 -2.65 19.00
N THR A 246 4.29 -2.75 19.20
CA THR A 246 4.92 -3.96 19.75
C THR A 246 4.34 -4.32 21.11
N GLN A 247 4.18 -3.34 22.00
CA GLN A 247 3.61 -3.55 23.32
C GLN A 247 2.16 -4.06 23.24
N LEU A 248 1.31 -3.42 22.43
CA LEU A 248 -0.09 -3.85 22.29
C LEU A 248 -0.23 -5.23 21.63
N LEU A 249 0.62 -5.56 20.66
CA LEU A 249 0.62 -6.91 20.07
C LEU A 249 1.02 -7.96 21.12
N LEU A 250 1.98 -7.67 22.01
CA LEU A 250 2.31 -8.56 23.13
C LEU A 250 1.11 -8.74 24.08
N GLU A 251 0.41 -7.65 24.41
CA GLU A 251 -0.79 -7.68 25.26
C GLU A 251 -1.95 -8.45 24.61
N ARG A 252 -2.07 -8.40 23.28
CA ARG A 252 -3.01 -9.22 22.48
C ARG A 252 -2.57 -10.68 22.32
N GLY A 253 -1.44 -11.08 22.91
CA GLY A 253 -0.98 -12.46 22.95
C GLY A 253 -0.12 -12.90 21.75
N TYR A 254 0.34 -11.97 20.91
CA TYR A 254 1.26 -12.32 19.83
C TYR A 254 2.61 -12.78 20.37
N SER A 255 3.09 -13.90 19.85
CA SER A 255 4.46 -14.34 20.12
C SER A 255 5.48 -13.34 19.57
N ARG A 256 6.66 -13.25 20.20
CA ARG A 256 7.78 -12.45 19.68
C ARG A 256 8.09 -12.76 18.21
N ARG A 257 8.03 -14.03 17.81
CA ARG A 257 8.23 -14.47 16.42
C ARG A 257 7.19 -13.90 15.47
N ALA A 258 5.93 -13.85 15.87
CA ALA A 258 4.85 -13.26 15.08
C ALA A 258 5.03 -11.75 14.94
N ILE A 259 5.42 -11.07 16.01
CA ILE A 259 5.71 -9.63 15.98
C ILE A 259 6.90 -9.33 15.07
N THR A 260 7.99 -10.09 15.14
CA THR A 260 9.14 -9.91 14.23
C THR A 260 8.75 -10.06 12.75
N LYS A 261 7.80 -10.95 12.44
CA LYS A 261 7.25 -11.09 11.08
C LYS A 261 6.51 -9.83 10.65
N ILE A 262 5.61 -9.32 11.48
CA ILE A 262 4.83 -8.09 11.21
C ILE A 262 5.76 -6.88 11.04
N LEU A 263 6.74 -6.70 11.94
CA LEU A 263 7.59 -5.50 11.94
C LEU A 263 8.54 -5.42 10.74
N SER A 264 9.01 -6.54 10.20
CA SER A 264 9.79 -6.53 8.94
C SER A 264 10.01 -7.89 8.30
N GLY A 265 9.90 -9.00 9.04
CA GLY A 265 10.27 -10.32 8.54
C GLY A 265 9.48 -10.74 7.30
N ASN A 266 8.18 -10.38 7.23
CA ASN A 266 7.35 -10.67 6.07
C ASN A 266 7.78 -9.85 4.84
N MET A 267 8.10 -8.57 5.01
CA MET A 267 8.58 -7.74 3.90
C MET A 267 9.94 -8.23 3.38
N MET A 268 10.84 -8.63 4.28
CA MET A 268 12.13 -9.23 3.89
C MET A 268 11.94 -10.51 3.05
N ARG A 269 10.92 -11.33 3.35
CA ARG A 269 10.56 -12.49 2.53
C ARG A 269 10.07 -12.06 1.14
N VAL A 270 9.16 -11.09 1.09
CA VAL A 270 8.58 -10.59 -0.17
C VAL A 270 9.68 -10.07 -1.10
N ILE A 271 10.56 -9.19 -0.62
CA ILE A 271 11.68 -8.63 -1.40
C ILE A 271 12.54 -9.76 -1.97
N LYS A 272 12.94 -10.72 -1.13
CA LYS A 272 13.76 -11.85 -1.56
C LYS A 272 13.09 -12.71 -2.62
N HIS A 273 11.79 -12.97 -2.49
CA HIS A 273 11.07 -13.82 -3.43
C HIS A 273 10.85 -13.10 -4.77
N VAL A 274 10.55 -11.81 -4.76
CA VAL A 274 10.44 -10.99 -5.98
C VAL A 274 11.76 -11.02 -6.77
N GLU A 275 12.90 -10.87 -6.09
CA GLU A 275 14.23 -11.01 -6.73
C GLU A 275 14.46 -12.42 -7.32
N GLN A 276 14.01 -13.47 -6.64
CA GLN A 276 14.13 -14.84 -7.14
C GLN A 276 13.32 -15.08 -8.43
N VAL A 277 12.11 -14.53 -8.50
CA VAL A 277 11.25 -14.62 -9.70
C VAL A 277 11.88 -13.90 -10.89
N ALA A 278 12.45 -12.72 -10.66
CA ALA A 278 13.17 -11.97 -11.70
C ALA A 278 14.38 -12.76 -12.24
N ASN A 279 15.22 -13.29 -11.35
CA ASN A 279 16.41 -14.08 -11.73
C ASN A 279 16.05 -15.36 -12.52
N GLN A 280 14.96 -16.04 -12.16
CA GLN A 280 14.49 -17.22 -12.90
C GLN A 280 13.99 -16.86 -14.30
N SER A 281 13.31 -15.72 -14.42
CA SER A 281 12.81 -15.22 -15.71
C SER A 281 13.95 -14.84 -16.65
N GLU A 282 15.05 -14.27 -16.14
CA GLU A 282 16.25 -13.99 -16.93
C GLU A 282 16.94 -15.27 -17.42
N GLN A 283 17.04 -16.29 -16.56
CA GLN A 283 17.66 -17.58 -16.93
C GLN A 283 16.89 -18.34 -18.01
N GLN A 284 15.57 -18.16 -18.10
CA GLN A 284 14.75 -18.79 -19.14
C GLN A 284 14.83 -18.07 -20.50
N LYS A 285 15.33 -16.83 -20.54
CA LYS A 285 15.52 -16.04 -21.77
C LYS A 285 16.89 -16.26 -22.43
N ASN A 286 17.86 -16.80 -21.69
CA ASN A 286 19.25 -17.07 -22.14
C ASN A 286 19.45 -18.55 -22.47
#